data_AF-A0A819JQ15-F1
#
_entry.id   AF-A0A819JQ15-F1
#
_cell.length_a   1.000
_cell.length_b   1.000
_cell.length_c   1.000
_cell.angle_alpha   90.00
_cell.angle_beta   90.00
_cell.angle_gamma   90.00
#
_symmetry.space_group_name_H-M   'P 1'
#
loop_
_entity.id
_entity.type
_entity.pdbx_description
1 polymer ?
#
loop_
_entity_poly.entity_id
_entity_poly.type
_entity_poly.pdbx_seq_one_letter_code
_entity_poly.pdbx_strand_id
1 'polypeptide(L)'
;MKLLNPHRKLCYRSDGSTFIRDQLDKLQVNQIDNKSAYINENDASKLSYISTNYSNLTEFIENTRVAFMSRQLIPGSHSLHTIFRNPPYKDIVKPYCDGLWMEFGVFRGGSISHIAKWKTAFCGNKSEPVYGFDTFSGLPTNWRPGFGRGTFHVPNETDILVPSNVVLVKGLFIDTLPIQLRIIDRKHQCRTPVSFVHIDCDIYDGARDILFLLGSRFVPGTILVFDELFNYPSYEKHEIKALFEFLSGSNLRLIPIGTSGNIELKPAQDIAVQSFAFVTDFEEG
;
A
#
# COMPACT_ATOMS: atom_id res chain seq x y z
N MET A 1 -23.05 30.89 -11.07
CA MET A 1 -22.77 29.65 -10.32
C MET A 1 -22.11 28.66 -11.29
N LYS A 2 -20.77 28.65 -11.34
CA LYS A 2 -20.02 27.84 -12.31
C LYS A 2 -19.98 26.40 -11.81
N LEU A 3 -20.60 25.50 -12.55
CA LEU A 3 -20.48 24.05 -12.40
C LEU A 3 -19.01 23.67 -12.60
N LEU A 4 -18.35 23.25 -11.52
CA LEU A 4 -16.99 22.68 -11.56
C LEU A 4 -17.08 21.28 -12.16
N ASN A 5 -16.38 21.09 -13.27
CA ASN A 5 -16.23 19.83 -13.99
C ASN A 5 -15.48 18.82 -13.08
N PRO A 6 -16.00 17.60 -12.80
CA PRO A 6 -15.42 16.72 -11.77
C PRO A 6 -14.11 16.01 -12.17
N HIS A 7 -13.70 16.10 -13.44
CA HIS A 7 -12.45 15.48 -13.92
C HIS A 7 -11.24 16.40 -13.70
N ARG A 8 -10.90 16.69 -12.44
CA ARG A 8 -9.54 17.20 -12.14
C ARG A 8 -8.58 16.03 -12.37
N LYS A 9 -7.76 16.13 -13.44
CA LYS A 9 -6.72 15.15 -13.78
C LYS A 9 -5.80 14.95 -12.56
N LEU A 10 -5.91 13.78 -11.94
CA LEU A 10 -4.97 13.23 -10.97
C LEU A 10 -3.64 12.93 -11.69
N CYS A 11 -2.86 13.95 -12.00
CA CYS A 11 -1.69 13.85 -12.87
C CYS A 11 -0.70 14.97 -12.56
N TYR A 12 0.57 14.63 -12.33
CA TYR A 12 1.68 15.59 -12.29
C TYR A 12 2.46 15.53 -13.60
N ARG A 13 3.28 16.52 -13.92
CA ARG A 13 4.20 16.38 -15.07
C ARG A 13 5.22 15.29 -14.75
N SER A 14 5.44 14.35 -15.67
CA SER A 14 6.51 13.36 -15.51
C SER A 14 7.84 14.04 -15.80
N ASP A 15 8.58 14.40 -14.77
CA ASP A 15 10.01 14.66 -14.88
C ASP A 15 10.73 13.32 -15.05
N GLY A 16 11.77 13.27 -15.89
CA GLY A 16 12.42 12.02 -16.33
C GLY A 16 13.28 11.33 -15.26
N SER A 17 12.78 11.15 -14.04
CA SER A 17 13.52 10.62 -12.91
C SER A 17 14.02 9.18 -13.15
N THR A 18 15.29 8.94 -12.85
CA THR A 18 15.93 7.62 -12.80
C THR A 18 15.89 7.06 -11.39
N PHE A 19 15.55 5.80 -11.22
CA PHE A 19 15.45 5.14 -9.92
C PHE A 19 16.64 4.17 -9.77
N ILE A 20 17.61 4.49 -8.91
CA ILE A 20 18.73 3.60 -8.54
C ILE A 20 18.61 3.30 -7.04
N ARG A 21 18.79 2.04 -6.64
CA ARG A 21 18.56 1.56 -5.26
C ARG A 21 19.32 2.37 -4.19
N ASP A 22 20.56 2.74 -4.49
CA ASP A 22 21.43 3.51 -3.59
C ASP A 22 21.24 5.04 -3.71
N GLN A 23 20.37 5.48 -4.63
CA GLN A 23 20.07 6.88 -4.92
C GLN A 23 18.57 7.13 -5.00
N LEU A 24 17.78 6.44 -4.18
CA LEU A 24 16.37 6.81 -4.01
C LEU A 24 16.33 8.26 -3.50
N ASP A 25 15.93 9.17 -4.38
CA ASP A 25 15.91 10.61 -4.10
C ASP A 25 15.04 10.90 -2.88
N LYS A 26 15.44 11.91 -2.10
CA LYS A 26 14.54 12.46 -1.06
C LYS A 26 13.26 12.96 -1.74
N LEU A 27 12.13 12.58 -1.18
CA LEU A 27 10.81 12.88 -1.73
C LEU A 27 10.64 14.39 -1.94
N GLN A 28 10.30 14.83 -3.15
CA GLN A 28 9.82 16.18 -3.42
C GLN A 28 8.34 16.11 -3.81
N VAL A 29 7.47 16.70 -2.98
CA VAL A 29 6.02 16.75 -3.22
C VAL A 29 5.63 18.15 -3.69
N ASN A 30 5.03 18.24 -4.88
CA ASN A 30 4.42 19.48 -5.37
C ASN A 30 3.02 19.66 -4.74
N GLN A 31 2.63 20.90 -4.42
CA GLN A 31 1.34 21.24 -3.81
C GLN A 31 0.14 20.57 -4.49
N ILE A 32 -0.72 19.93 -3.70
CA ILE A 32 -1.95 19.25 -4.13
C ILE A 32 -3.12 19.74 -3.26
N ASP A 33 -4.30 19.78 -3.87
CA ASP A 33 -5.56 20.25 -3.28
C ASP A 33 -5.93 19.49 -1.98
N ASN A 34 -6.11 20.23 -0.87
CA ASN A 34 -6.22 19.77 0.52
C ASN A 34 -7.58 19.12 0.90
N LYS A 35 -8.24 18.38 -0.01
CA LYS A 35 -9.47 17.66 0.36
C LYS A 35 -9.16 16.20 0.68
N SER A 36 -9.06 15.91 1.98
CA SER A 36 -8.96 14.55 2.51
C SER A 36 -10.10 13.66 1.98
N ALA A 37 -9.76 12.47 1.48
CA ALA A 37 -10.72 11.47 1.02
C ALA A 37 -11.37 10.68 2.18
N TYR A 38 -10.99 10.96 3.43
CA TYR A 38 -11.58 10.34 4.61
C TYR A 38 -12.84 11.11 5.03
N ILE A 39 -14.02 10.55 4.73
CA ILE A 39 -15.32 11.18 5.01
C ILE A 39 -16.04 10.34 6.08
N ASN A 40 -15.62 10.45 7.34
CA ASN A 40 -16.43 9.97 8.45
C ASN A 40 -16.59 11.07 9.50
N GLU A 41 -17.69 11.82 9.41
CA GLU A 41 -18.01 12.91 10.33
C GLU A 41 -18.26 12.42 11.78
N ASN A 42 -18.65 11.16 11.96
CA ASN A 42 -18.88 10.55 13.28
C ASN A 42 -17.60 10.03 13.95
N ASP A 43 -16.47 9.99 13.22
CA ASP A 43 -15.19 9.41 13.69
C ASP A 43 -14.02 10.40 13.60
N ALA A 44 -14.30 11.64 13.17
CA ALA A 44 -13.32 12.73 13.12
C ALA A 44 -12.68 13.02 14.50
N SER A 45 -13.40 12.77 15.59
CA SER A 45 -12.89 12.91 16.97
C SER A 45 -11.96 11.78 17.42
N LYS A 46 -11.79 10.71 16.62
CA LYS A 46 -10.90 9.57 16.88
C LYS A 46 -9.75 9.45 15.89
N LEU A 47 -9.58 10.44 15.01
CA LEU A 47 -8.48 10.47 14.05
C LEU A 47 -7.14 10.49 14.79
N SER A 48 -6.47 9.34 14.79
CA SER A 48 -5.07 9.21 15.18
C SER A 48 -4.23 9.30 13.91
N TYR A 49 -3.27 10.20 13.88
CA TYR A 49 -2.32 10.31 12.78
C TYR A 49 -1.01 9.63 13.17
N ILE A 50 -0.47 8.84 12.26
CA ILE A 50 0.89 8.31 12.35
C ILE A 50 1.73 9.16 11.38
N SER A 51 2.72 9.88 11.90
CA SER A 51 3.55 10.79 11.11
C SER A 51 5.05 10.63 11.43
N THR A 52 5.86 11.57 10.95
CA THR A 52 7.32 11.59 11.05
C THR A 52 7.86 11.86 12.45
N ASN A 53 7.00 12.18 13.41
CA ASN A 53 7.38 12.80 14.68
C ASN A 53 7.93 11.84 15.74
N TYR A 54 8.17 10.58 15.38
CA TYR A 54 8.66 9.58 16.33
C TYR A 54 10.19 9.57 16.38
N SER A 55 10.71 9.56 17.61
CA SER A 55 12.13 9.66 17.89
C SER A 55 12.90 8.40 17.51
N ASN A 56 12.22 7.25 17.51
CA ASN A 56 12.80 5.94 17.23
C ASN A 56 11.72 4.91 16.82
N LEU A 57 12.17 3.77 16.29
CA LEU A 57 11.32 2.70 15.80
C LEU A 57 10.41 2.09 16.88
N THR A 58 10.88 1.95 18.12
CA THR A 58 10.07 1.36 19.21
C THR A 58 8.86 2.24 19.52
N GLU A 59 9.07 3.54 19.65
CA GLU A 59 8.01 4.52 19.87
C GLU A 59 7.00 4.51 18.70
N PHE A 60 7.49 4.44 17.45
CA PHE A 60 6.65 4.32 16.26
C PHE A 60 5.77 3.08 16.29
N ILE A 61 6.34 1.92 16.64
CA ILE A 61 5.63 0.64 16.73
C ILE A 61 4.53 0.70 17.79
N GLU A 62 4.84 1.19 18.99
CA GLU A 62 3.88 1.29 20.09
C GLU A 62 2.71 2.21 19.75
N ASN A 63 2.98 3.37 19.17
CA ASN A 63 1.94 4.31 18.76
C ASN A 63 1.11 3.80 17.58
N THR A 64 1.74 3.17 16.59
CA THR A 64 1.04 2.54 15.46
C THR A 64 0.08 1.47 15.96
N ARG A 65 0.52 0.64 16.92
CA ARG A 65 -0.36 -0.34 17.58
C ARG A 65 -1.53 0.32 18.29
N VAL A 66 -1.30 1.35 19.10
CA VAL A 66 -2.37 2.08 19.80
C VAL A 66 -3.39 2.65 18.82
N ALA A 67 -2.92 3.24 17.72
CA ALA A 67 -3.75 3.84 16.70
C ALA A 67 -4.59 2.81 15.92
N PHE A 68 -4.08 1.60 15.68
CA PHE A 68 -4.89 0.51 15.14
C PHE A 68 -5.90 -0.03 16.17
N MET A 69 -5.46 -0.25 17.41
CA MET A 69 -6.31 -0.82 18.46
C MET A 69 -7.44 0.12 18.89
N SER A 70 -7.32 1.43 18.67
CA SER A 70 -8.42 2.38 18.89
C SER A 70 -9.54 2.24 17.85
N ARG A 71 -9.31 1.49 16.76
CA ARG A 71 -10.23 1.25 15.64
C ARG A 71 -10.43 -0.24 15.40
N GLN A 72 -11.03 -0.93 16.37
CA GLN A 72 -11.31 -2.36 16.22
C GLN A 72 -12.37 -2.60 15.13
N LEU A 73 -12.00 -3.46 14.19
CA LEU A 73 -12.87 -4.00 13.15
C LEU A 73 -13.62 -5.23 13.68
N ILE A 74 -14.59 -5.71 12.91
CA ILE A 74 -15.29 -6.96 13.20
C ILE A 74 -14.26 -8.09 13.27
N PRO A 75 -14.26 -8.92 14.35
CA PRO A 75 -13.33 -10.02 14.50
C PRO A 75 -13.27 -10.92 13.25
N GLY A 76 -12.06 -11.25 12.81
CA GLY A 76 -11.83 -12.10 11.63
C GLY A 76 -11.97 -11.41 10.27
N SER A 77 -12.14 -10.08 10.22
CA SER A 77 -12.19 -9.34 8.95
C SER A 77 -10.79 -8.96 8.46
N HIS A 78 -10.37 -9.42 7.29
CA HIS A 78 -9.12 -8.95 6.65
C HIS A 78 -9.27 -7.50 6.16
N SER A 79 -8.23 -6.65 6.26
CA SER A 79 -8.33 -5.25 5.82
C SER A 79 -8.74 -5.11 4.35
N LEU A 80 -8.20 -5.95 3.46
CA LEU A 80 -8.65 -6.02 2.07
C LEU A 80 -10.18 -6.21 1.98
N HIS A 81 -10.72 -7.21 2.67
CA HIS A 81 -12.17 -7.45 2.66
C HIS A 81 -12.95 -6.27 3.28
N THR A 82 -12.44 -5.71 4.38
CA THR A 82 -13.08 -4.59 5.08
C THR A 82 -13.18 -3.35 4.20
N ILE A 83 -12.09 -2.97 3.53
CA ILE A 83 -12.03 -1.79 2.66
C ILE A 83 -13.01 -1.91 1.50
N PHE A 84 -13.17 -3.11 0.91
CA PHE A 84 -13.93 -3.24 -0.33
C PHE A 84 -15.35 -3.80 -0.18
N ARG A 85 -15.69 -4.48 0.94
CA ARG A 85 -16.96 -5.19 1.08
C ARG A 85 -17.77 -4.86 2.33
N ASN A 86 -17.15 -4.48 3.43
CA ASN A 86 -17.87 -4.31 4.70
C ASN A 86 -18.11 -2.82 5.04
N PRO A 87 -19.36 -2.40 5.29
CA PRO A 87 -19.62 -1.13 5.95
C PRO A 87 -18.95 -1.09 7.36
N PRO A 88 -18.59 0.11 7.86
CA PRO A 88 -18.74 1.40 7.20
C PRO A 88 -17.56 1.73 6.26
N TYR A 89 -16.47 0.97 6.29
CA TYR A 89 -15.20 1.34 5.65
C TYR A 89 -15.26 1.39 4.12
N LYS A 90 -16.02 0.49 3.48
CA LYS A 90 -16.32 0.60 2.04
C LYS A 90 -17.00 1.92 1.65
N ASP A 91 -17.67 2.55 2.60
CA ASP A 91 -18.40 3.80 2.42
C ASP A 91 -17.55 5.02 2.84
N ILE A 92 -16.55 4.81 3.70
CA ILE A 92 -15.66 5.84 4.26
C ILE A 92 -14.39 6.06 3.42
N VAL A 93 -13.79 4.98 2.92
CA VAL A 93 -12.50 5.04 2.20
C VAL A 93 -12.74 4.66 0.74
N LYS A 94 -12.64 5.64 -0.14
CA LYS A 94 -12.92 5.46 -1.58
C LYS A 94 -11.64 5.66 -2.40
N PRO A 95 -11.08 4.58 -2.96
CA PRO A 95 -9.93 4.72 -3.86
C PRO A 95 -10.34 5.47 -5.13
N TYR A 96 -9.43 6.28 -5.66
CA TYR A 96 -9.54 6.93 -6.95
C TYR A 96 -9.50 5.90 -8.09
N CYS A 97 -10.55 5.90 -8.92
CA CYS A 97 -10.67 4.99 -10.04
C CYS A 97 -9.64 5.19 -11.16
N ASP A 98 -9.21 6.44 -11.34
CA ASP A 98 -8.22 6.84 -12.35
C ASP A 98 -6.77 6.75 -11.86
N GLY A 99 -6.56 6.40 -10.58
CA GLY A 99 -5.23 6.17 -10.01
C GLY A 99 -4.75 4.74 -10.20
N LEU A 100 -3.47 4.51 -9.88
CA LEU A 100 -2.85 3.19 -9.98
C LEU A 100 -3.28 2.28 -8.82
N TRP A 101 -3.57 1.03 -9.16
CA TRP A 101 -3.87 -0.04 -8.21
C TRP A 101 -2.82 -1.11 -8.37
N MET A 102 -2.12 -1.44 -7.28
CA MET A 102 -0.94 -2.30 -7.32
C MET A 102 -0.95 -3.32 -6.18
N GLU A 103 -0.45 -4.52 -6.46
CA GLU A 103 -0.11 -5.54 -5.47
C GLU A 103 1.37 -5.94 -5.65
N PHE A 104 2.08 -6.13 -4.54
CA PHE A 104 3.47 -6.53 -4.50
C PHE A 104 3.61 -7.80 -3.66
N GLY A 105 3.97 -8.90 -4.30
CA GLY A 105 3.76 -10.26 -3.78
C GLY A 105 2.41 -10.77 -4.24
N VAL A 106 2.40 -11.47 -5.37
CA VAL A 106 1.19 -11.98 -6.04
C VAL A 106 1.02 -13.47 -5.81
N PHE A 107 2.12 -14.21 -5.73
CA PHE A 107 2.16 -15.66 -5.66
C PHE A 107 1.27 -16.31 -6.74
N ARG A 108 0.15 -16.92 -6.34
CA ARG A 108 -0.82 -17.59 -7.23
C ARG A 108 -1.98 -16.70 -7.68
N GLY A 109 -1.96 -15.41 -7.33
CA GLY A 109 -2.90 -14.41 -7.82
C GLY A 109 -4.24 -14.34 -7.11
N GLY A 110 -4.39 -14.94 -5.92
CA GLY A 110 -5.65 -14.93 -5.17
C GLY A 110 -6.10 -13.53 -4.77
N SER A 111 -5.24 -12.79 -4.07
CA SER A 111 -5.47 -11.43 -3.59
C SER A 111 -5.61 -10.42 -4.74
N ILE A 112 -4.70 -10.38 -5.72
CA ILE A 112 -4.84 -9.51 -6.90
C ILE A 112 -6.14 -9.77 -7.67
N SER A 113 -6.60 -11.02 -7.74
CA SER A 113 -7.88 -11.35 -8.39
C SER A 113 -9.07 -10.73 -7.65
N HIS A 114 -9.02 -10.68 -6.31
CA HIS A 114 -10.03 -9.99 -5.52
C HIS A 114 -9.95 -8.47 -5.73
N ILE A 115 -8.75 -7.90 -5.68
CA ILE A 115 -8.49 -6.46 -5.91
C ILE A 115 -9.02 -6.04 -7.28
N ALA A 116 -8.73 -6.81 -8.33
CA ALA A 116 -9.18 -6.54 -9.69
C ALA A 116 -10.70 -6.62 -9.85
N LYS A 117 -11.36 -7.59 -9.21
CA LYS A 117 -12.83 -7.69 -9.19
C LYS A 117 -13.46 -6.50 -8.46
N TRP A 118 -12.88 -6.09 -7.34
CA TRP A 118 -13.36 -4.93 -6.59
C TRP A 118 -13.19 -3.63 -7.35
N LYS A 119 -12.03 -3.42 -7.98
CA LYS A 119 -11.80 -2.28 -8.86
C LYS A 119 -12.85 -2.21 -9.97
N THR A 120 -13.11 -3.33 -10.63
CA THR A 120 -14.16 -3.40 -11.67
C THR A 120 -15.54 -3.09 -11.11
N ALA A 121 -15.92 -3.64 -9.97
CA ALA A 121 -17.22 -3.39 -9.36
C ALA A 121 -17.39 -1.93 -8.94
N PHE A 122 -16.32 -1.29 -8.46
CA PHE A 122 -16.35 0.08 -7.94
C PHE A 122 -16.20 1.15 -9.03
N CYS A 123 -15.31 0.92 -10.00
CA CYS A 123 -14.90 1.89 -11.01
C CYS A 123 -15.43 1.61 -12.42
N GLY A 124 -16.00 0.42 -12.64
CA GLY A 124 -16.35 -0.06 -13.97
C GLY A 124 -15.14 -0.47 -14.82
N ASN A 125 -15.45 -0.99 -16.01
CA ASN A 125 -14.48 -1.63 -16.92
C ASN A 125 -13.56 -0.68 -17.70
N LYS A 126 -13.63 0.64 -17.48
CA LYS A 126 -12.89 1.65 -18.28
C LYS A 126 -11.62 2.18 -17.60
N SER A 127 -11.29 1.66 -16.43
CA SER A 127 -10.19 2.15 -15.60
C SER A 127 -8.89 1.37 -15.86
N GLU A 128 -7.74 1.92 -15.46
CA GLU A 128 -6.43 1.23 -15.60
C GLU A 128 -6.44 -0.19 -15.01
N PRO A 129 -5.64 -1.14 -15.53
CA PRO A 129 -5.58 -2.47 -14.92
C PRO A 129 -4.99 -2.42 -13.50
N VAL A 130 -5.15 -3.50 -12.75
CA VAL A 130 -4.40 -3.74 -11.52
C VAL A 130 -3.04 -4.33 -11.89
N TYR A 131 -1.96 -3.75 -11.38
CA TYR A 131 -0.60 -4.22 -11.65
C TYR A 131 -0.12 -5.11 -10.50
N GLY A 132 0.27 -6.35 -10.79
CA GLY A 132 0.85 -7.27 -9.83
C GLY A 132 2.33 -7.45 -10.07
N PHE A 133 3.15 -7.20 -9.05
CA PHE A 133 4.60 -7.37 -9.13
C PHE A 133 5.02 -8.55 -8.27
N ASP A 134 5.79 -9.47 -8.86
CA ASP A 134 6.34 -10.63 -8.15
C ASP A 134 7.59 -11.12 -8.87
N THR A 135 8.50 -11.77 -8.15
CA THR A 135 9.59 -12.49 -8.79
C THR A 135 9.11 -13.77 -9.47
N PHE A 136 8.02 -14.35 -8.98
CA PHE A 136 7.51 -15.71 -9.21
C PHE A 136 8.49 -16.84 -8.88
N SER A 137 9.78 -16.53 -8.68
CA SER A 137 10.84 -17.39 -8.15
C SER A 137 10.80 -17.56 -6.62
N GLY A 138 9.85 -16.92 -5.93
CA GLY A 138 9.77 -16.90 -4.47
C GLY A 138 10.69 -15.85 -3.83
N LEU A 139 10.81 -15.90 -2.50
CA LEU A 139 11.55 -14.89 -1.73
C LEU A 139 13.00 -14.73 -2.23
N PRO A 140 13.48 -13.49 -2.47
CA PRO A 140 14.84 -13.27 -2.93
C PRO A 140 15.89 -13.45 -1.82
N THR A 141 15.47 -13.39 -0.55
CA THR A 141 16.31 -13.57 0.64
C THR A 141 15.57 -14.39 1.69
N ASN A 142 16.26 -14.80 2.76
CA ASN A 142 15.59 -15.40 3.90
C ASN A 142 14.72 -14.35 4.61
N TRP A 143 13.55 -14.76 5.10
CA TRP A 143 12.65 -13.92 5.87
C TRP A 143 12.76 -14.22 7.36
N ARG A 144 12.18 -15.34 7.81
CA ARG A 144 12.14 -15.81 9.20
C ARG A 144 12.31 -17.33 9.26
N PRO A 145 12.52 -17.95 10.44
CA PRO A 145 12.61 -19.41 10.55
C PRO A 145 11.44 -20.11 9.84
N GLY A 146 11.74 -21.08 8.97
CA GLY A 146 10.75 -21.77 8.14
C GLY A 146 10.48 -21.13 6.76
N PHE A 147 10.91 -19.89 6.54
CA PHE A 147 10.69 -19.13 5.30
C PHE A 147 12.02 -18.62 4.73
N GLY A 148 12.66 -19.46 3.91
CA GLY A 148 13.94 -19.17 3.28
C GLY A 148 13.81 -18.57 1.88
N ARG A 149 14.96 -18.24 1.27
CA ARG A 149 15.03 -17.89 -0.16
C ARG A 149 14.31 -18.96 -1.01
N GLY A 150 13.52 -18.50 -1.98
CA GLY A 150 12.76 -19.36 -2.89
C GLY A 150 11.43 -19.89 -2.31
N THR A 151 11.14 -19.64 -1.03
CA THR A 151 9.80 -19.90 -0.50
C THR A 151 8.77 -19.11 -1.31
N PHE A 152 7.61 -19.73 -1.57
CA PHE A 152 6.55 -19.23 -2.46
C PHE A 152 6.89 -19.23 -3.97
N HIS A 153 7.95 -19.92 -4.40
CA HIS A 153 8.19 -20.17 -5.82
C HIS A 153 6.97 -20.80 -6.50
N VAL A 154 6.60 -20.26 -7.66
CA VAL A 154 5.56 -20.80 -8.54
C VAL A 154 6.24 -21.55 -9.69
N PRO A 155 6.29 -22.90 -9.67
CA PRO A 155 7.06 -23.67 -10.64
C PRO A 155 6.58 -23.52 -12.08
N ASN A 156 5.29 -23.21 -12.26
CA ASN A 156 4.68 -23.02 -13.57
C ASN A 156 3.80 -21.77 -13.57
N GLU A 157 4.32 -20.69 -14.15
CA GLU A 157 3.64 -19.39 -14.21
C GLU A 157 2.35 -19.43 -15.06
N THR A 158 2.19 -20.42 -15.95
CA THR A 158 0.93 -20.58 -16.70
C THR A 158 -0.25 -20.97 -15.82
N ASP A 159 0.02 -21.45 -14.59
CA ASP A 159 -1.01 -21.82 -13.63
C ASP A 159 -1.56 -20.60 -12.87
N ILE A 160 -0.96 -19.42 -13.08
CA ILE A 160 -1.42 -18.17 -12.47
C ILE A 160 -2.59 -17.62 -13.28
N LEU A 161 -3.79 -17.94 -12.80
CA LEU A 161 -5.05 -17.50 -13.41
C LEU A 161 -5.54 -16.22 -12.73
N VAL A 162 -5.37 -15.09 -13.41
CA VAL A 162 -5.84 -13.77 -12.96
C VAL A 162 -6.87 -13.19 -13.93
N PRO A 163 -7.76 -12.28 -13.46
CA PRO A 163 -8.69 -11.55 -14.33
C PRO A 163 -7.99 -10.82 -15.48
N SER A 164 -8.70 -10.59 -16.58
CA SER A 164 -8.16 -9.90 -17.76
C SER A 164 -7.79 -8.43 -17.54
N ASN A 165 -8.26 -7.83 -16.44
CA ASN A 165 -7.89 -6.48 -16.01
C ASN A 165 -6.70 -6.49 -15.03
N VAL A 166 -5.89 -7.54 -15.04
CA VAL A 166 -4.62 -7.64 -14.31
C VAL A 166 -3.45 -7.67 -15.28
N VAL A 167 -2.38 -6.95 -14.93
CA VAL A 167 -1.08 -7.02 -15.60
C VAL A 167 -0.06 -7.53 -14.61
N LEU A 168 0.54 -8.70 -14.88
CA LEU A 168 1.61 -9.25 -14.06
C LEU A 168 2.97 -8.78 -14.58
N VAL A 169 3.82 -8.34 -13.65
CA VAL A 169 5.16 -7.83 -13.91
C VAL A 169 6.15 -8.68 -13.12
N LYS A 170 6.96 -9.45 -13.86
CA LYS A 170 7.90 -10.41 -13.29
C LYS A 170 9.26 -9.78 -13.02
N GLY A 171 9.75 -9.93 -11.78
CA GLY A 171 11.11 -9.60 -11.36
C GLY A 171 11.14 -8.93 -9.98
N LEU A 172 12.34 -8.52 -9.55
CA LEU A 172 12.48 -7.74 -8.32
C LEU A 172 11.81 -6.38 -8.48
N PHE A 173 11.22 -5.86 -7.41
CA PHE A 173 10.51 -4.58 -7.45
C PHE A 173 11.42 -3.43 -7.87
N ILE A 174 12.65 -3.40 -7.37
CA ILE A 174 13.64 -2.38 -7.73
C ILE A 174 13.98 -2.35 -9.22
N ASP A 175 13.95 -3.51 -9.88
CA ASP A 175 14.27 -3.61 -11.31
C ASP A 175 13.05 -3.31 -12.18
N THR A 176 11.86 -3.69 -11.72
CA THR A 176 10.65 -3.75 -12.56
C THR A 176 9.70 -2.58 -12.35
N LEU A 177 9.48 -2.15 -11.11
CA LEU A 177 8.54 -1.06 -10.79
C LEU A 177 8.93 0.25 -11.48
N PRO A 178 10.20 0.70 -11.47
CA PRO A 178 10.60 1.90 -12.20
C PRO A 178 10.31 1.85 -13.70
N ILE A 179 10.51 0.68 -14.32
CA ILE A 179 10.25 0.48 -15.75
C ILE A 179 8.76 0.59 -16.02
N GLN A 180 7.93 -0.09 -15.23
CA GLN A 180 6.48 -0.08 -15.40
C GLN A 180 5.89 1.31 -15.18
N LEU A 181 6.36 2.04 -14.15
CA LEU A 181 5.95 3.42 -13.89
C LEU A 181 6.27 4.35 -15.07
N ARG A 182 7.45 4.20 -15.72
CA ARG A 182 7.78 4.98 -16.92
C ARG A 182 6.88 4.66 -18.11
N ILE A 183 6.49 3.39 -18.29
CA ILE A 183 5.55 2.99 -19.35
C ILE A 183 4.19 3.64 -19.13
N ILE A 184 3.67 3.55 -17.90
CA ILE A 184 2.41 4.18 -17.48
C ILE A 184 2.48 5.69 -17.70
N ASP A 185 3.55 6.35 -17.23
CA ASP A 185 3.65 7.80 -17.31
C ASP A 185 3.71 8.29 -18.76
N ARG A 186 4.41 7.57 -19.64
CA ARG A 186 4.44 7.89 -21.08
C ARG A 186 3.07 7.74 -21.72
N LYS A 187 2.32 6.68 -21.36
CA LYS A 187 0.95 6.45 -21.84
C LYS A 187 0.03 7.60 -21.43
N HIS A 188 0.11 8.06 -20.20
CA HIS A 188 -0.75 9.13 -19.67
C HIS A 188 -0.19 10.55 -19.87
N GLN A 189 1.05 10.68 -20.33
CA GLN A 189 1.82 11.93 -20.42
C GLN A 189 1.86 12.68 -19.09
N CYS A 190 1.87 11.93 -17.98
CA CYS A 190 1.81 12.47 -16.63
C CYS A 190 2.35 11.44 -15.62
N ARG A 191 2.76 11.89 -14.44
CA ARG A 191 3.03 11.04 -13.28
C ARG A 191 1.68 10.64 -12.67
N THR A 192 1.20 9.45 -12.99
CA THR A 192 -0.08 8.94 -12.48
C THR A 192 0.04 8.63 -10.97
N PRO A 193 -0.86 9.13 -10.11
CA PRO A 193 -0.83 8.88 -8.68
C PRO A 193 -1.28 7.46 -8.35
N VAL A 194 -0.85 6.98 -7.20
CA VAL A 194 -1.26 5.70 -6.66
C VAL A 194 -2.55 5.90 -5.88
N SER A 195 -3.56 5.10 -6.20
CA SER A 195 -4.81 5.08 -5.44
C SER A 195 -4.82 3.98 -4.39
N PHE A 196 -4.27 2.81 -4.70
CA PHE A 196 -4.35 1.63 -3.86
C PHE A 196 -3.09 0.80 -4.03
N VAL A 197 -2.49 0.38 -2.90
CA VAL A 197 -1.32 -0.46 -2.85
C VAL A 197 -1.54 -1.55 -1.80
N HIS A 198 -1.35 -2.80 -2.21
CA HIS A 198 -1.22 -3.96 -1.33
C HIS A 198 0.25 -4.39 -1.29
N ILE A 199 0.84 -4.35 -0.10
CA ILE A 199 2.23 -4.69 0.21
C ILE A 199 2.18 -6.03 0.94
N ASP A 200 2.56 -7.08 0.24
CA ASP A 200 2.48 -8.48 0.68
C ASP A 200 3.80 -9.17 0.32
N CYS A 201 4.90 -8.52 0.73
CA CYS A 201 6.23 -8.89 0.26
C CYS A 201 7.10 -9.51 1.35
N ASP A 202 6.59 -9.57 2.58
CA ASP A 202 7.18 -10.15 3.79
C ASP A 202 8.44 -9.45 4.32
N ILE A 203 9.32 -9.00 3.42
CA ILE A 203 10.69 -8.59 3.74
C ILE A 203 10.90 -7.08 3.61
N TYR A 204 11.80 -6.57 4.47
CA TYR A 204 12.17 -5.15 4.52
C TYR A 204 12.53 -4.56 3.17
N ASP A 205 13.40 -5.25 2.40
CA ASP A 205 13.89 -4.74 1.12
C ASP A 205 12.76 -4.50 0.13
N GLY A 206 11.79 -5.42 0.07
CA GLY A 206 10.61 -5.29 -0.78
C GLY A 206 9.76 -4.10 -0.38
N ALA A 207 9.37 -4.02 0.90
CA ALA A 207 8.53 -2.94 1.43
C ALA A 207 9.19 -1.56 1.25
N ARG A 208 10.49 -1.47 1.52
CA ARG A 208 11.28 -0.25 1.33
C ARG A 208 11.30 0.17 -0.12
N ASP A 209 11.61 -0.75 -1.05
CA ASP A 209 11.63 -0.43 -2.47
C ASP A 209 10.26 0.06 -2.95
N ILE A 210 9.17 -0.58 -2.54
CA ILE A 210 7.80 -0.15 -2.87
C ILE A 210 7.53 1.26 -2.37
N LEU A 211 7.74 1.51 -1.07
CA LEU A 211 7.39 2.77 -0.42
C LEU A 211 8.18 3.94 -1.01
N PHE A 212 9.49 3.79 -1.20
CA PHE A 212 10.33 4.87 -1.73
C PHE A 212 10.11 5.11 -3.23
N LEU A 213 9.93 4.05 -4.04
CA LEU A 213 9.67 4.19 -5.47
C LEU A 213 8.29 4.80 -5.75
N LEU A 214 7.29 4.51 -4.92
CA LEU A 214 5.93 5.03 -5.05
C LEU A 214 5.68 6.33 -4.28
N GLY A 215 6.53 6.70 -3.32
CA GLY A 215 6.24 7.78 -2.36
C GLY A 215 5.78 9.10 -3.00
N SER A 216 6.43 9.50 -4.09
CA SER A 216 6.12 10.71 -4.87
C SER A 216 4.77 10.67 -5.61
N ARG A 217 4.09 9.54 -5.57
CA ARG A 217 2.77 9.29 -6.19
C ARG A 217 1.69 9.07 -5.14
N PHE A 218 2.05 9.00 -3.86
CA PHE A 218 1.08 8.99 -2.78
C PHE A 218 0.47 10.39 -2.67
N VAL A 219 -0.85 10.43 -2.66
CA VAL A 219 -1.68 11.65 -2.55
C VAL A 219 -2.65 11.45 -1.39
N PRO A 220 -3.30 12.49 -0.85
CA PRO A 220 -4.30 12.30 0.19
C PRO A 220 -5.39 11.35 -0.32
N GLY A 221 -5.72 10.32 0.45
CA GLY A 221 -6.65 9.28 0.03
C GLY A 221 -6.03 8.05 -0.63
N THR A 222 -4.71 8.00 -0.86
CA THR A 222 -4.05 6.74 -1.24
C THR A 222 -4.24 5.72 -0.12
N ILE A 223 -4.67 4.52 -0.49
CA ILE A 223 -4.86 3.41 0.44
C ILE A 223 -3.62 2.53 0.40
N LEU A 224 -2.98 2.33 1.55
CA LEU A 224 -1.86 1.41 1.73
C LEU A 224 -2.33 0.25 2.59
N VAL A 225 -2.20 -0.99 2.11
CA VAL A 225 -2.52 -2.21 2.85
C VAL A 225 -1.26 -3.04 2.96
N PHE A 226 -0.87 -3.43 4.17
CA PHE A 226 0.27 -4.28 4.48
C PHE A 226 -0.24 -5.64 4.96
N ASP A 227 0.27 -6.76 4.45
CA ASP A 227 -0.15 -8.08 4.94
C ASP A 227 0.61 -8.51 6.21
N GLU A 228 1.87 -8.09 6.36
CA GLU A 228 2.78 -8.62 7.40
C GLU A 228 3.45 -7.47 8.20
N LEU A 229 2.62 -6.59 8.79
CA LEU A 229 3.10 -5.44 9.58
C LEU A 229 3.40 -5.77 11.06
N PHE A 230 2.70 -6.73 11.65
CA PHE A 230 2.79 -7.13 13.07
C PHE A 230 2.56 -8.64 13.22
N ASN A 231 2.58 -9.15 14.47
CA ASN A 231 2.02 -10.45 14.86
C ASN A 231 2.83 -11.70 14.44
N TYR A 232 4.11 -11.54 14.12
CA TYR A 232 5.06 -12.64 13.99
C TYR A 232 6.41 -12.28 14.61
N PRO A 233 7.24 -13.24 15.04
CA PRO A 233 8.54 -12.96 15.60
C PRO A 233 9.41 -12.15 14.62
N SER A 234 10.07 -11.11 15.12
CA SER A 234 10.97 -10.22 14.35
C SER A 234 10.32 -9.29 13.32
N TYR A 235 8.98 -9.11 13.35
CA TYR A 235 8.28 -8.15 12.48
C TYR A 235 8.90 -6.75 12.46
N GLU A 236 9.48 -6.31 13.58
CA GLU A 236 10.17 -5.02 13.72
C GLU A 236 11.38 -4.84 12.79
N LYS A 237 11.81 -5.89 12.09
CA LYS A 237 12.91 -5.86 11.13
C LYS A 237 12.45 -5.75 9.68
N HIS A 238 11.15 -5.79 9.41
CA HIS A 238 10.56 -5.94 8.08
C HIS A 238 9.70 -4.74 7.67
N GLU A 239 8.44 -4.96 7.28
CA GLU A 239 7.59 -3.95 6.65
C GLU A 239 7.39 -2.70 7.52
N ILE A 240 7.19 -2.88 8.83
CA ILE A 240 7.00 -1.76 9.76
C ILE A 240 8.25 -0.88 9.89
N LYS A 241 9.45 -1.47 9.77
CA LYS A 241 10.71 -0.73 9.75
C LYS A 241 10.85 0.09 8.48
N ALA A 242 10.54 -0.52 7.33
CA ALA A 242 10.54 0.19 6.06
C ALA A 242 9.54 1.36 6.07
N LEU A 243 8.36 1.16 6.66
CA LEU A 243 7.35 2.21 6.84
C LEU A 243 7.85 3.34 7.74
N PHE A 244 8.48 3.02 8.88
CA PHE A 244 9.07 4.01 9.76
C PHE A 244 10.10 4.88 9.04
N GLU A 245 11.08 4.26 8.38
CA GLU A 245 12.15 4.96 7.66
C GLU A 245 11.61 5.79 6.49
N PHE A 246 10.62 5.27 5.76
CA PHE A 246 9.93 6.01 4.71
C PHE A 246 9.24 7.26 5.26
N LEU A 247 8.47 7.11 6.35
CA LEU A 247 7.76 8.21 6.94
C LEU A 247 8.73 9.28 7.45
N SER A 248 9.79 8.92 8.18
CA SER A 248 10.79 9.87 8.70
C SER A 248 11.40 10.83 7.66
N GLY A 249 11.37 10.48 6.37
CA GLY A 249 11.84 11.33 5.27
C GLY A 249 10.74 11.98 4.42
N SER A 250 9.47 11.86 4.80
CA SER A 250 8.30 12.31 4.03
C SER A 250 7.49 13.36 4.77
N ASN A 251 6.57 14.06 4.09
CA ASN A 251 5.55 14.91 4.75
C ASN A 251 4.20 14.19 4.85
N LEU A 252 4.19 12.86 4.72
CA LEU A 252 2.98 12.05 4.75
C LEU A 252 2.58 11.77 6.19
N ARG A 253 1.27 11.82 6.41
CA ARG A 253 0.63 11.24 7.59
C ARG A 253 -0.23 10.07 7.16
N LEU A 254 -0.35 9.09 8.05
CA LEU A 254 -1.20 7.93 7.85
C LEU A 254 -2.35 7.94 8.85
N ILE A 255 -3.54 7.67 8.36
CA ILE A 255 -4.75 7.43 9.14
C ILE A 255 -4.99 5.92 9.14
N PRO A 256 -4.84 5.20 10.27
CA PRO A 256 -5.11 3.76 10.32
C PRO A 256 -6.59 3.51 10.09
N ILE A 257 -6.92 2.50 9.29
CA ILE A 257 -8.30 2.09 9.02
C ILE A 257 -8.83 1.22 10.17
N GLY A 258 -7.97 0.39 10.77
CA GLY A 258 -8.29 -0.44 11.93
C GLY A 258 -7.70 -1.84 11.85
N THR A 259 -7.89 -2.60 12.92
CA THR A 259 -7.47 -4.01 13.04
C THR A 259 -8.62 -4.91 13.48
N SER A 260 -8.71 -6.14 12.95
CA SER A 260 -9.72 -7.14 13.31
C SER A 260 -9.29 -8.10 14.42
N GLY A 261 -8.08 -7.93 14.95
CA GLY A 261 -7.58 -8.74 16.05
C GLY A 261 -6.66 -7.96 16.97
N ASN A 262 -6.14 -8.67 17.97
CA ASN A 262 -5.14 -8.09 18.86
C ASN A 262 -3.79 -7.95 18.12
N ILE A 263 -3.00 -6.98 18.55
CA ILE A 263 -1.63 -6.76 18.08
C ILE A 263 -0.69 -7.03 19.25
N GLU A 264 0.13 -8.07 19.11
CA GLU A 264 1.15 -8.43 20.09
C GLU A 264 2.50 -7.83 19.71
N LEU A 265 3.14 -7.16 20.67
CA LEU A 265 4.45 -6.54 20.46
C LEU A 265 5.62 -7.52 20.61
N LYS A 266 5.38 -8.67 21.28
CA LYS A 266 6.38 -9.71 21.55
C LYS A 266 5.80 -11.11 21.24
N PRO A 267 5.36 -11.36 20.01
CA PRO A 267 4.79 -12.65 19.64
C PRO A 267 5.87 -13.75 19.75
N ALA A 268 5.55 -14.85 20.42
CA ALA A 268 6.45 -16.00 20.51
C ALA A 268 6.42 -16.90 19.26
N GLN A 269 5.35 -16.80 18.49
CA GLN A 269 5.06 -17.54 17.27
C GLN A 269 4.18 -16.67 16.36
N ASP A 270 3.96 -17.09 15.12
CA ASP A 270 3.03 -16.44 14.21
C ASP A 270 1.61 -16.49 14.80
N ILE A 271 0.97 -15.33 14.86
CA ILE A 271 -0.42 -15.15 15.27
C ILE A 271 -1.26 -14.97 14.00
N ALA A 272 -2.56 -15.27 14.07
CA ALA A 272 -3.47 -15.23 12.93
C ALA A 272 -3.28 -13.97 12.06
N VAL A 273 -3.17 -14.21 10.75
CA VAL A 273 -2.89 -13.21 9.72
C VAL A 273 -3.91 -12.07 9.78
N GLN A 274 -3.39 -10.86 9.89
CA GLN A 274 -4.15 -9.63 9.84
C GLN A 274 -3.43 -8.70 8.87
N SER A 275 -4.07 -8.34 7.77
CA SER A 275 -3.58 -7.21 7.00
C SER A 275 -3.90 -5.92 7.77
N PHE A 276 -3.13 -4.86 7.51
CA PHE A 276 -3.21 -3.56 8.17
C PHE A 276 -3.32 -2.49 7.11
N ALA A 277 -4.27 -1.56 7.26
CA ALA A 277 -4.48 -0.55 6.23
C ALA A 277 -4.44 0.87 6.76
N PHE A 278 -3.92 1.75 5.93
CA PHE A 278 -3.83 3.18 6.14
C PHE A 278 -4.44 3.95 4.98
N VAL A 279 -4.90 5.16 5.26
CA VAL A 279 -5.17 6.19 4.28
C VAL A 279 -4.12 7.27 4.45
N THR A 280 -3.49 7.68 3.36
CA THR A 280 -2.51 8.76 3.37
C THR A 280 -3.20 10.13 3.46
N ASP A 281 -2.51 11.05 4.11
CA ASP A 281 -2.83 12.48 4.20
C ASP A 281 -1.50 13.26 4.22
N PHE A 282 -1.55 14.59 4.14
CA PHE A 282 -0.36 15.44 4.30
C PHE A 282 -0.40 16.22 5.62
N GLU A 283 0.75 16.57 6.18
CA GLU A 283 0.81 17.56 7.26
C GLU A 283 0.30 18.92 6.76
N GLU A 284 -0.60 19.55 7.54
CA GLU A 284 -0.97 20.95 7.28
C GLU A 284 0.26 21.81 7.60
N GLY A 285 0.74 22.56 6.59
CA GLY A 285 1.84 23.50 6.72
C GLY A 285 1.44 24.83 7.33
#